data_AF-A0AAV1Q9Z6-F1
#
_entry.id   AF-A0AAV1Q9Z6-F1
#
_cell.length_a   1.000
_cell.length_b   1.000
_cell.length_c   1.000
_cell.angle_alpha   90.00
_cell.angle_beta   90.00
_cell.angle_gamma   90.00
#
_symmetry.space_group_name_H-M   'P 1'
#
loop_
_entity.id
_entity.type
_entity.pdbx_description
1 polymer ?
#
loop_
_entity_poly.entity_id
_entity_poly.type
_entity_poly.pdbx_seq_one_letter_code
_entity_poly.pdbx_strand_id
1 'polypeptide(L)'
;MAAPQSGNRPGKLPGNKSDVLPGNQSGMLPGNRPGVLPGNRPGVLPGNRPGVLPGNRPGKLPGRCSFFVEKKNRYCKMIVGKGKTYCGEHAAMEEGSGSRRIVCPLDPKHTVSEDKLEKHLKKCNSREKPKPVYFVENINAGSADGDATLQQVCLSERSRTQLQSLVDKLKSAVTGLQCDIEDSILSHPALQQELNNPKNGDSALKHLKQQSSILGHMEALGLLGRGRSFVEFGAGRGKLSHWIHEALKTCEQLKTCEHLQLVLVERCSTRFKVDGKHQDDGVEFVRLQVDIQHLDLSKVPQFQQKKLPLVGVGKHLCGAATDLALRCLLETPEPRETEPPPKRLKPSEPAAGESPSLSPRSGSGSGSGCGRGSLLSPPL
;
A
#
# COMPACT_ATOMS: atom_id res chain seq x y z
N MET A 1 -64.31 -42.64 -49.36
CA MET A 1 -64.34 -43.97 -48.70
C MET A 1 -63.57 -43.88 -47.38
N ALA A 2 -64.23 -44.29 -46.30
CA ALA A 2 -63.77 -44.81 -45.01
C ALA A 2 -62.58 -44.20 -44.22
N ALA A 3 -62.88 -43.85 -42.96
CA ALA A 3 -61.96 -43.79 -41.80
C ALA A 3 -61.62 -45.22 -41.28
N PRO A 4 -60.79 -45.49 -40.22
CA PRO A 4 -60.76 -44.87 -38.85
C PRO A 4 -59.32 -44.51 -38.33
N GLN A 5 -59.07 -43.58 -37.39
CA GLN A 5 -59.22 -43.54 -35.90
C GLN A 5 -58.59 -44.73 -35.15
N SER A 6 -57.75 -44.58 -34.09
CA SER A 6 -57.97 -43.97 -32.76
C SER A 6 -56.63 -43.62 -32.04
N GLY A 7 -56.52 -42.76 -31.02
CA GLY A 7 -57.54 -42.11 -30.19
C GLY A 7 -56.97 -41.20 -29.08
N ASN A 8 -57.94 -40.62 -28.36
CA ASN A 8 -57.95 -39.90 -27.07
C ASN A 8 -57.40 -38.45 -26.90
N ARG A 9 -58.37 -37.57 -26.60
CA ARG A 9 -58.36 -36.20 -26.01
C ARG A 9 -58.74 -36.31 -24.51
N PRO A 10 -58.98 -35.24 -23.69
CA PRO A 10 -58.91 -33.76 -23.87
C PRO A 10 -58.30 -32.96 -22.67
N GLY A 11 -58.21 -31.62 -22.75
CA GLY A 11 -58.22 -30.73 -21.56
C GLY A 11 -57.65 -29.31 -21.71
N LYS A 12 -58.41 -28.27 -21.32
CA LYS A 12 -58.16 -26.80 -21.38
C LYS A 12 -57.53 -26.24 -20.09
N LEU A 13 -56.58 -25.27 -20.20
CA LEU A 13 -56.20 -24.07 -19.36
C LEU A 13 -56.11 -24.20 -17.81
N PRO A 14 -55.54 -23.23 -17.01
CA PRO A 14 -54.61 -22.11 -17.23
C PRO A 14 -53.34 -22.17 -16.32
N GLY A 15 -52.50 -21.12 -16.36
CA GLY A 15 -51.16 -21.06 -15.75
C GLY A 15 -51.06 -21.10 -14.22
N ASN A 16 -49.85 -21.40 -13.74
CA ASN A 16 -49.46 -21.21 -12.35
C ASN A 16 -47.97 -20.83 -12.24
N LYS A 17 -47.69 -19.87 -11.36
CA LYS A 17 -46.37 -19.34 -11.01
C LYS A 17 -45.55 -20.37 -10.23
N SER A 18 -44.23 -20.32 -10.32
CA SER A 18 -43.33 -20.99 -9.37
C SER A 18 -42.07 -20.15 -9.13
N ASP A 19 -42.13 -19.44 -7.99
CA ASP A 19 -41.09 -19.24 -6.98
C ASP A 19 -39.69 -18.75 -7.38
N VAL A 20 -39.56 -17.42 -7.34
CA VAL A 20 -38.30 -16.71 -7.12
C VAL A 20 -37.93 -16.81 -5.64
N LEU A 21 -36.79 -17.46 -5.35
CA LEU A 21 -36.18 -17.41 -4.01
C LEU A 21 -35.59 -16.01 -3.76
N PRO A 22 -35.94 -15.31 -2.65
CA PRO A 22 -35.35 -14.03 -2.32
C PRO A 22 -33.95 -14.20 -1.70
N GLY A 23 -32.97 -13.49 -2.25
CA GLY A 23 -31.63 -13.39 -1.70
C GLY A 23 -31.60 -12.66 -0.35
N ASN A 24 -30.77 -13.17 0.56
CA ASN A 24 -30.52 -12.66 1.91
C ASN A 24 -30.22 -11.15 1.94
N GLN A 25 -31.16 -10.37 2.47
CA GLN A 25 -30.94 -9.00 2.90
C GLN A 25 -30.26 -8.99 4.27
N SER A 26 -29.13 -8.30 4.39
CA SER A 26 -28.52 -8.04 5.70
C SER A 26 -29.29 -6.93 6.42
N GLY A 27 -30.00 -7.30 7.49
CA GLY A 27 -30.72 -6.36 8.35
C GLY A 27 -29.78 -5.40 9.08
N MET A 28 -29.99 -4.10 8.90
CA MET A 28 -29.46 -3.03 9.73
C MET A 28 -30.50 -2.74 10.82
N LEU A 29 -30.10 -2.82 12.10
CA LEU A 29 -30.96 -2.43 13.22
C LEU A 29 -31.17 -0.91 13.25
N PRO A 30 -32.35 -0.40 13.68
CA PRO A 30 -32.61 1.03 13.75
C PRO A 30 -31.85 1.68 14.92
N GLY A 31 -31.05 2.70 14.64
CA GLY A 31 -30.42 3.54 15.64
C GLY A 31 -31.34 4.71 16.04
N ASN A 32 -31.58 4.87 17.35
CA ASN A 32 -32.31 5.98 17.93
C ASN A 32 -31.64 7.33 17.59
N ARG A 33 -32.45 8.30 17.13
CA ARG A 33 -32.07 9.72 17.00
C ARG A 33 -32.13 10.44 18.36
N PRO A 34 -31.18 11.33 18.65
CA PRO A 34 -31.46 12.53 19.42
C PRO A 34 -31.59 13.75 18.49
N GLY A 35 -32.56 14.63 18.79
CA GLY A 35 -32.88 15.83 18.02
C GLY A 35 -31.84 16.94 18.09
N VAL A 36 -31.93 17.87 17.14
CA VAL A 36 -31.08 19.07 17.01
C VAL A 36 -31.75 20.24 17.73
N LEU A 37 -31.00 20.97 18.57
CA LEU A 37 -31.29 22.35 18.96
C LEU A 37 -30.05 23.24 18.71
N PRO A 38 -30.23 24.56 18.45
CA PRO A 38 -29.21 25.39 17.81
C PRO A 38 -28.33 26.18 18.80
N GLY A 39 -27.08 26.42 18.40
CA GLY A 39 -26.27 27.60 18.74
C GLY A 39 -25.64 27.67 20.13
N ASN A 40 -24.31 27.55 20.20
CA ASN A 40 -23.40 28.51 20.87
C ASN A 40 -21.93 28.06 20.72
N ARG A 41 -21.05 28.96 20.27
CA ARG A 41 -19.58 28.79 20.31
C ARG A 41 -19.09 28.96 21.75
N PRO A 42 -18.12 28.14 22.20
CA PRO A 42 -17.07 28.72 23.05
C PRO A 42 -15.64 28.21 22.74
N GLY A 43 -14.72 29.18 22.79
CA GLY A 43 -13.36 29.14 23.36
C GLY A 43 -12.48 27.89 23.31
N VAL A 44 -11.27 28.08 22.77
CA VAL A 44 -10.12 27.17 22.92
C VAL A 44 -9.64 27.18 24.39
N LEU A 45 -9.55 26.02 25.01
CA LEU A 45 -8.80 25.79 26.27
C LEU A 45 -7.80 24.63 26.10
N PRO A 46 -6.64 24.65 26.80
CA PRO A 46 -5.56 23.70 26.59
C PRO A 46 -5.88 22.31 27.18
N GLY A 47 -5.30 21.28 26.57
CA GLY A 47 -5.64 19.88 26.77
C GLY A 47 -5.44 19.35 28.20
N ASN A 48 -6.49 18.70 28.71
CA ASN A 48 -6.38 17.76 29.81
C ASN A 48 -6.29 16.33 29.26
N ARG A 49 -5.22 15.60 29.62
CA ARG A 49 -5.20 14.13 29.53
C ARG A 49 -6.36 13.58 30.39
N PRO A 50 -7.16 12.62 29.91
CA PRO A 50 -8.13 11.95 30.78
C PRO A 50 -7.37 11.21 31.89
N GLY A 51 -7.64 11.59 33.14
CA GLY A 51 -7.22 10.85 34.32
C GLY A 51 -7.85 9.46 34.33
N VAL A 52 -7.05 8.46 34.69
CA VAL A 52 -7.50 7.07 34.86
C VAL A 52 -8.28 6.98 36.17
N LEU A 53 -9.61 6.83 36.08
CA LEU A 53 -10.42 6.37 37.22
C LEU A 53 -10.22 4.85 37.38
N PRO A 54 -9.90 4.34 38.58
CA PRO A 54 -9.88 2.91 38.84
C PRO A 54 -11.33 2.43 39.03
N GLY A 55 -11.84 1.53 38.18
CA GLY A 55 -13.13 0.90 38.51
C GLY A 55 -13.82 0.03 37.47
N ASN A 56 -13.90 0.40 36.19
CA ASN A 56 -14.76 -0.32 35.25
C ASN A 56 -13.98 -1.12 34.22
N ARG A 57 -13.58 -2.36 34.57
CA ARG A 57 -13.17 -3.33 33.53
C ARG A 57 -14.40 -3.66 32.67
N PRO A 58 -14.33 -3.51 31.34
CA PRO A 58 -15.46 -3.84 30.47
C PRO A 58 -15.82 -5.31 30.60
N GLY A 59 -17.10 -5.64 30.76
CA GLY A 59 -17.56 -7.03 30.98
C GLY A 59 -17.20 -7.98 29.84
N LYS A 60 -16.94 -9.25 30.18
CA LYS A 60 -16.70 -10.32 29.20
C LYS A 60 -18.01 -10.64 28.46
N LEU A 61 -17.95 -10.69 27.13
CA LEU A 61 -19.08 -11.14 26.32
C LEU A 61 -19.19 -12.68 26.30
N PRO A 62 -20.39 -13.27 26.40
CA PRO A 62 -20.59 -14.72 26.31
C PRO A 62 -20.12 -15.26 24.94
N GLY A 63 -19.51 -16.45 24.95
CA GLY A 63 -18.95 -17.09 23.75
C GLY A 63 -17.67 -16.43 23.20
N ARG A 64 -17.07 -15.48 23.93
CA ARG A 64 -15.81 -14.81 23.54
C ARG A 64 -14.67 -15.14 24.51
N CYS A 65 -13.45 -15.00 24.00
CA CYS A 65 -12.22 -15.33 24.71
C CYS A 65 -12.03 -14.49 25.99
N SER A 66 -11.69 -15.17 27.09
CA SER A 66 -11.43 -14.54 28.40
C SER A 66 -10.13 -13.75 28.50
N PHE A 67 -9.29 -13.72 27.46
CA PHE A 67 -8.00 -13.02 27.52
C PHE A 67 -8.17 -11.50 27.50
N PHE A 68 -7.52 -10.80 28.43
CA PHE A 68 -7.56 -9.34 28.52
C PHE A 68 -6.38 -8.72 27.76
N VAL A 69 -6.67 -7.89 26.76
CA VAL A 69 -5.65 -7.20 25.96
C VAL A 69 -5.34 -5.86 26.60
N GLU A 70 -4.32 -5.82 27.46
CA GLU A 70 -3.94 -4.62 28.24
C GLU A 70 -3.73 -3.38 27.37
N LYS A 71 -2.96 -3.50 26.27
CA LYS A 71 -2.71 -2.40 25.32
C LYS A 71 -3.98 -1.78 24.73
N LYS A 72 -5.09 -2.53 24.69
CA LYS A 72 -6.37 -2.10 24.10
C LYS A 72 -7.47 -1.92 25.15
N ASN A 73 -7.13 -2.10 26.44
CA ASN A 73 -8.02 -2.05 27.59
C ASN A 73 -9.36 -2.78 27.37
N ARG A 74 -9.32 -4.01 26.80
CA ARG A 74 -10.53 -4.79 26.47
C ARG A 74 -10.27 -6.28 26.39
N TYR A 75 -11.31 -7.08 26.61
CA TYR A 75 -11.27 -8.53 26.33
C TYR A 75 -11.11 -8.83 24.83
N CYS A 76 -10.49 -9.98 24.54
CA CYS A 76 -10.32 -10.50 23.21
C CYS A 76 -11.69 -10.81 22.56
N LYS A 77 -11.90 -10.32 21.33
CA LYS A 77 -13.17 -10.48 20.59
C LYS A 77 -13.28 -11.81 19.84
N MET A 78 -12.29 -12.68 19.95
CA MET A 78 -12.28 -13.96 19.24
C MET A 78 -13.28 -14.93 19.88
N ILE A 79 -13.95 -15.73 19.04
CA ILE A 79 -14.91 -16.76 19.46
C ILE A 79 -14.13 -17.94 20.06
N VAL A 80 -14.68 -18.54 21.11
CA VAL A 80 -14.15 -19.74 21.75
C VAL A 80 -14.81 -21.00 21.20
N GLY A 81 -14.10 -22.12 21.16
CA GLY A 81 -14.70 -23.41 20.87
C GLY A 81 -15.66 -23.83 21.98
N LYS A 82 -16.61 -24.74 21.69
CA LYS A 82 -17.52 -25.29 22.71
C LYS A 82 -16.70 -25.87 23.87
N GLY A 83 -17.02 -25.46 25.10
CA GLY A 83 -16.33 -25.90 26.32
C GLY A 83 -14.99 -25.23 26.61
N LYS A 84 -14.52 -24.29 25.78
CA LYS A 84 -13.25 -23.58 25.99
C LYS A 84 -13.46 -22.16 26.50
N THR A 85 -12.53 -21.67 27.31
CA THR A 85 -12.52 -20.32 27.88
C THR A 85 -11.68 -19.33 27.05
N TYR A 86 -10.73 -19.82 26.26
CA TYR A 86 -9.87 -19.00 25.39
C TYR A 86 -10.01 -19.35 23.90
N CYS A 87 -9.72 -18.39 23.02
CA CYS A 87 -9.68 -18.63 21.57
C CYS A 87 -8.40 -19.39 21.19
N GLY A 88 -8.32 -19.88 19.96
CA GLY A 88 -7.15 -20.63 19.47
C GLY A 88 -5.80 -19.92 19.65
N GLU A 89 -5.77 -18.59 19.65
CA GLU A 89 -4.56 -17.79 19.88
C GLU A 89 -4.16 -17.71 21.37
N HIS A 90 -5.12 -17.78 22.30
CA HIS A 90 -4.88 -17.72 23.74
C HIS A 90 -5.12 -19.06 24.43
N ALA A 91 -5.27 -20.16 23.67
CA ALA A 91 -5.56 -21.49 24.19
C ALA A 91 -4.44 -22.08 25.07
N ALA A 92 -3.24 -21.49 25.02
CA ALA A 92 -2.13 -21.83 25.91
C ALA A 92 -2.34 -21.37 27.36
N MET A 93 -3.37 -20.56 27.64
CA MET A 93 -3.74 -20.10 28.98
C MET A 93 -4.65 -21.10 29.72
N GLU A 94 -5.07 -22.21 29.07
CA GLU A 94 -5.78 -23.30 29.74
C GLU A 94 -4.80 -24.40 30.14
N GLU A 95 -4.69 -24.66 31.44
CA GLU A 95 -4.01 -25.85 31.96
C GLU A 95 -4.70 -27.11 31.41
N GLY A 96 -3.94 -27.97 30.72
CA GLY A 96 -4.45 -29.19 30.08
C GLY A 96 -4.71 -29.10 28.56
N SER A 97 -4.49 -27.96 27.92
CA SER A 97 -4.54 -27.83 26.46
C SER A 97 -3.24 -28.34 25.83
N GLY A 98 -3.23 -29.59 25.36
CA GLY A 98 -2.04 -30.36 24.90
C GLY A 98 -1.28 -29.85 23.66
N SER A 99 -1.33 -28.55 23.32
CA SER A 99 -0.50 -27.97 22.25
C SER A 99 0.20 -26.73 22.78
N ARG A 100 1.46 -26.89 23.20
CA ARG A 100 2.37 -25.78 23.51
C ARG A 100 2.47 -24.87 22.29
N ARG A 101 2.28 -23.56 22.47
CA ARG A 101 2.53 -22.57 21.41
C ARG A 101 3.95 -22.06 21.55
N ILE A 102 4.70 -22.07 20.45
CA ILE A 102 6.05 -21.52 20.36
C ILE A 102 6.03 -20.28 19.47
N VAL A 103 7.04 -19.42 19.61
CA VAL A 103 7.23 -18.29 18.70
C VAL A 103 7.63 -18.83 17.33
N CYS A 104 7.08 -18.25 16.26
CA CYS A 104 7.43 -18.68 14.91
C CYS A 104 8.91 -18.42 14.62
N PRO A 105 9.69 -19.43 14.16
CA PRO A 105 11.10 -19.25 13.81
C PRO A 105 11.32 -18.26 12.66
N LEU A 106 10.32 -18.07 11.79
CA LEU A 106 10.40 -17.15 10.65
C LEU A 106 9.95 -15.72 10.98
N ASP A 107 9.20 -15.53 12.07
CA ASP A 107 8.70 -14.20 12.48
C ASP A 107 8.35 -14.17 13.97
N PRO A 108 9.14 -13.46 14.80
CA PRO A 108 8.88 -13.36 16.23
C PRO A 108 7.55 -12.71 16.62
N LYS A 109 6.84 -12.06 15.67
CA LYS A 109 5.59 -11.33 15.94
C LYS A 109 4.37 -12.23 16.11
N HIS A 110 4.45 -13.52 15.77
CA HIS A 110 3.34 -14.46 15.98
C HIS A 110 3.80 -15.80 16.57
N THR A 111 2.83 -16.53 17.10
CA THR A 111 3.04 -17.84 17.71
C THR A 111 2.34 -18.93 16.90
N VAL A 112 2.80 -20.16 17.06
CA VAL A 112 2.32 -21.34 16.33
C VAL A 112 2.26 -22.50 17.32
N SER A 113 1.26 -23.37 17.19
CA SER A 113 1.27 -24.64 17.92
C SER A 113 2.45 -25.52 17.51
N GLU A 114 3.21 -26.02 18.48
CA GLU A 114 4.43 -26.82 18.29
C GLU A 114 4.18 -28.04 17.40
N ASP A 115 3.06 -28.74 17.63
CA ASP A 115 2.58 -29.89 16.82
C ASP A 115 2.30 -29.55 15.34
N LYS A 116 2.12 -28.26 15.02
CA LYS A 116 1.78 -27.76 13.67
C LYS A 116 2.89 -26.90 13.09
N LEU A 117 4.06 -26.86 13.70
CA LEU A 117 5.17 -26.01 13.27
C LEU A 117 5.55 -26.30 11.81
N GLU A 118 5.79 -27.56 11.44
CA GLU A 118 6.18 -27.91 10.08
C GLU A 118 5.13 -27.49 9.03
N LYS A 119 3.85 -27.76 9.32
CA LYS A 119 2.74 -27.34 8.46
C LYS A 119 2.62 -25.82 8.40
N HIS A 120 2.96 -25.11 9.47
CA HIS A 120 3.00 -23.66 9.50
C HIS A 120 4.15 -23.09 8.67
N LEU A 121 5.38 -23.59 8.82
CA LEU A 121 6.55 -23.10 8.09
C LEU A 121 6.32 -23.14 6.57
N LYS A 122 5.60 -24.15 6.08
CA LYS A 122 5.19 -24.29 4.66
C LYS A 122 4.15 -23.25 4.18
N LYS A 123 3.44 -22.58 5.09
CA LYS A 123 2.39 -21.58 4.75
C LYS A 123 2.58 -20.24 5.47
N CYS A 124 3.71 -20.05 6.14
CA CYS A 124 4.00 -18.85 6.89
C CYS A 124 4.12 -17.68 5.91
N ASN A 125 3.47 -16.57 6.22
CA ASN A 125 3.55 -15.37 5.40
C ASN A 125 4.96 -14.78 5.38
N SER A 126 5.75 -15.03 6.43
CA SER A 126 7.12 -14.56 6.61
C SER A 126 8.17 -15.51 6.04
N ARG A 127 7.75 -16.61 5.41
CA ARG A 127 8.64 -17.48 4.64
C ARG A 127 9.15 -16.74 3.41
N GLU A 128 10.44 -16.89 3.12
CA GLU A 128 11.03 -16.41 1.87
C GLU A 128 10.34 -17.10 0.67
N LYS A 129 9.80 -16.28 -0.23
CA LYS A 129 9.19 -16.76 -1.47
C LYS A 129 10.23 -16.72 -2.58
N PRO A 130 10.17 -17.65 -3.55
CA PRO A 130 11.03 -17.55 -4.72
C PRO A 130 10.82 -16.17 -5.37
N LYS A 131 11.93 -15.48 -5.63
CA LYS A 131 11.92 -14.18 -6.29
C LYS A 131 11.42 -14.36 -7.73
N PRO A 132 10.45 -13.56 -8.19
CA PRO A 132 9.94 -13.66 -9.56
C PRO A 132 11.00 -13.22 -10.59
N VAL A 133 10.80 -13.57 -11.86
CA VAL A 133 11.74 -13.26 -12.96
C VAL A 133 12.00 -11.77 -13.15
N TYR A 134 11.04 -10.93 -12.79
CA TYR A 134 11.11 -9.47 -12.86
C TYR A 134 11.72 -8.82 -11.60
N PHE A 135 12.25 -9.63 -10.68
CA PHE A 135 12.98 -9.13 -9.51
C PHE A 135 14.46 -8.94 -9.87
N VAL A 136 14.93 -7.70 -9.77
CA VAL A 136 16.35 -7.34 -9.83
C VAL A 136 16.66 -6.46 -8.62
N GLU A 137 17.53 -6.94 -7.75
CA GLU A 137 17.80 -6.26 -6.47
C GLU A 137 18.34 -4.85 -6.70
N ASN A 138 17.70 -3.87 -6.03
CA ASN A 138 18.04 -2.44 -6.05
C ASN A 138 18.12 -1.77 -7.44
N ILE A 139 17.52 -2.34 -8.49
CA ILE A 139 17.61 -1.77 -9.85
C ILE A 139 17.13 -0.32 -9.94
N ASN A 140 16.07 0.03 -9.20
CA ASN A 140 15.51 1.39 -9.22
C ASN A 140 15.98 2.25 -8.04
N ALA A 141 16.90 1.77 -7.21
CA ALA A 141 17.33 2.46 -6.00
C ALA A 141 18.08 3.78 -6.28
N GLY A 142 18.60 3.95 -7.50
CA GLY A 142 19.48 5.06 -7.87
C GLY A 142 20.95 4.77 -7.53
N SER A 143 21.85 5.66 -7.94
CA SER A 143 23.27 5.58 -7.57
C SER A 143 23.44 5.80 -6.07
N ALA A 144 24.28 4.99 -5.44
CA ALA A 144 24.65 5.15 -4.03
C ALA A 144 25.61 6.34 -3.79
N ASP A 145 25.94 7.09 -4.84
CA ASP A 145 26.83 8.25 -4.79
C ASP A 145 26.16 9.39 -4.03
N GLY A 146 26.39 9.44 -2.71
CA GLY A 146 26.10 10.62 -1.90
C GLY A 146 25.30 10.40 -0.63
N ASP A 147 24.81 9.20 -0.33
CA ASP A 147 24.23 8.90 0.99
C ASP A 147 25.35 8.71 2.03
N ALA A 148 26.12 9.77 2.26
CA ALA A 148 26.79 9.93 3.53
C ALA A 148 25.72 9.69 4.61
N THR A 149 26.02 8.83 5.58
CA THR A 149 25.08 8.51 6.66
C THR A 149 24.92 9.74 7.54
N LEU A 150 24.14 10.72 7.06
CA LEU A 150 23.94 11.98 7.74
C LEU A 150 23.16 11.66 9.01
N GLN A 151 23.69 12.10 10.15
CA GLN A 151 23.02 11.95 11.42
C GLN A 151 21.64 12.62 11.32
N GLN A 152 20.58 11.83 11.54
CA GLN A 152 19.23 12.35 11.57
C GLN A 152 19.10 13.24 12.82
N VAL A 153 18.87 14.53 12.63
CA VAL A 153 18.73 15.49 13.73
C VAL A 153 17.30 15.98 13.79
N CYS A 154 16.75 16.10 15.00
CA CYS A 154 15.39 16.60 15.16
C CYS A 154 15.33 18.10 14.84
N LEU A 155 14.26 18.56 14.17
CA LEU A 155 14.05 19.99 13.94
C LEU A 155 13.99 20.79 15.24
N SER A 156 13.50 20.19 16.34
CA SER A 156 13.44 20.84 17.66
C SER A 156 14.81 21.06 18.30
N GLU A 157 15.84 20.33 17.87
CA GLU A 157 17.21 20.46 18.38
C GLU A 157 18.00 21.54 17.63
N ARG A 158 17.41 22.14 16.60
CA ARG A 158 18.04 23.19 15.80
C ARG A 158 17.76 24.57 16.39
N SER A 159 18.77 25.43 16.39
CA SER A 159 18.58 26.81 16.82
C SER A 159 17.70 27.56 15.83
N ARG A 160 17.02 28.62 16.32
CA ARG A 160 16.23 29.51 15.45
C ARG A 160 17.06 30.11 14.31
N THR A 161 18.35 30.40 14.55
CA THR A 161 19.27 30.93 13.54
C THR A 161 19.58 29.91 12.44
N GLN A 162 19.77 28.63 12.81
CA GLN A 162 19.97 27.55 11.84
C GLN A 162 18.72 27.33 10.96
N LEU A 163 17.53 27.33 11.59
CA LEU A 163 16.27 27.20 10.86
C LEU A 163 16.04 28.40 9.94
N GLN A 164 16.34 29.62 10.38
CA GLN A 164 16.24 30.81 9.53
C GLN A 164 17.19 30.73 8.33
N SER A 165 18.44 30.32 8.53
CA SER A 165 19.39 30.12 7.43
C SER A 165 18.90 29.08 6.42
N LEU A 166 18.26 27.99 6.87
CA LEU A 166 17.64 27.01 5.99
C LEU A 166 16.48 27.63 5.18
N VAL A 167 15.61 28.40 5.83
CA VAL A 167 14.50 29.11 5.16
C VAL A 167 15.03 30.08 4.10
N ASP A 168 16.09 30.83 4.40
CA ASP A 168 16.67 31.80 3.48
C ASP A 168 17.31 31.09 2.28
N LYS A 169 17.99 29.96 2.50
CA LYS A 169 18.48 29.08 1.42
C LYS A 169 17.35 28.56 0.54
N LEU A 170 16.25 28.09 1.13
CA LEU A 170 15.09 27.61 0.39
C LEU A 170 14.45 28.73 -0.44
N LYS A 171 14.27 29.93 0.14
CA LYS A 171 13.74 31.09 -0.59
C LYS A 171 14.66 31.48 -1.75
N SER A 172 15.97 31.48 -1.54
CA SER A 172 16.95 31.73 -2.60
C SER A 172 16.88 30.67 -3.70
N ALA A 173 16.76 29.39 -3.34
CA ALA A 173 16.69 28.29 -4.31
C ALA A 173 15.40 28.33 -5.15
N VAL A 174 14.32 28.85 -4.58
CA VAL A 174 13.04 29.03 -5.28
C VAL A 174 13.03 30.31 -6.13
N THR A 175 13.92 31.26 -5.87
CA THR A 175 14.01 32.51 -6.64
C THR A 175 14.43 32.19 -8.08
N GLY A 176 13.52 32.38 -9.03
CA GLY A 176 13.72 32.06 -10.45
C GLY A 176 13.11 30.73 -10.91
N LEU A 177 12.59 29.90 -9.99
CA LEU A 177 11.68 28.83 -10.36
C LEU A 177 10.30 29.46 -10.62
N GLN A 178 9.77 29.28 -11.84
CA GLN A 178 8.41 29.71 -12.17
C GLN A 178 7.43 28.75 -11.47
N CYS A 179 7.06 29.08 -10.23
CA CYS A 179 6.29 28.22 -9.33
C CYS A 179 4.77 28.44 -9.37
N ASP A 180 4.24 29.11 -10.40
CA ASP A 180 2.79 29.19 -10.61
C ASP A 180 2.30 27.84 -11.14
N ILE A 181 2.13 26.89 -10.22
CA ILE A 181 1.46 25.63 -10.48
C ILE A 181 -0.03 25.93 -10.53
N GLU A 182 -0.61 25.95 -11.73
CA GLU A 182 -2.05 26.11 -11.90
C GLU A 182 -2.78 24.86 -11.39
N ASP A 183 -3.70 25.07 -10.46
CA ASP A 183 -4.57 23.99 -9.97
C ASP A 183 -5.56 23.58 -11.07
N SER A 184 -5.35 22.40 -11.64
CA SER A 184 -6.26 21.83 -12.64
C SER A 184 -6.97 20.58 -12.11
N ILE A 185 -8.29 20.68 -11.98
CA ILE A 185 -9.16 19.59 -11.51
C ILE A 185 -10.10 19.22 -12.64
N LEU A 186 -9.82 18.09 -13.30
CA LEU A 186 -10.70 17.51 -14.31
C LEU A 186 -11.65 16.48 -13.69
N SER A 187 -12.58 15.99 -14.50
CA SER A 187 -13.47 14.90 -14.14
C SER A 187 -13.72 14.02 -15.36
N HIS A 188 -13.80 12.71 -15.16
CA HIS A 188 -14.04 11.74 -16.22
C HIS A 188 -15.46 11.15 -16.11
N PRO A 189 -16.21 11.01 -17.23
CA PRO A 189 -17.59 10.52 -17.23
C PRO A 189 -17.78 9.14 -16.58
N ALA A 190 -16.79 8.24 -16.71
CA ALA A 190 -16.84 6.89 -16.13
C ALA A 190 -17.11 6.84 -14.61
N LEU A 191 -16.77 7.90 -13.87
CA LEU A 191 -17.00 7.95 -12.42
C LEU A 191 -18.26 8.75 -12.03
N GLN A 192 -18.97 9.37 -12.99
CA GLN A 192 -20.03 10.33 -12.69
C GLN A 192 -21.19 9.70 -11.91
N GLN A 193 -21.56 8.45 -12.21
CA GLN A 193 -22.60 7.73 -11.47
C GLN A 193 -22.20 7.47 -10.01
N GLU A 194 -20.97 7.01 -9.76
CA GLU A 194 -20.49 6.76 -8.39
C GLU A 194 -20.25 8.06 -7.61
N LEU A 195 -19.82 9.13 -8.28
CA LEU A 195 -19.67 10.45 -7.67
C LEU A 195 -21.00 11.01 -7.15
N ASN A 196 -22.10 10.70 -7.85
CA ASN A 196 -23.45 11.16 -7.51
C ASN A 196 -24.21 10.19 -6.58
N ASN A 197 -23.61 9.06 -6.21
CA ASN A 197 -24.27 8.06 -5.39
C ASN A 197 -24.38 8.52 -3.92
N PRO A 198 -25.59 8.77 -3.38
CA PRO A 198 -25.77 9.31 -2.03
C PRO A 198 -25.40 8.33 -0.92
N LYS A 199 -25.16 7.04 -1.25
CA LYS A 199 -24.69 6.03 -0.29
C LYS A 199 -23.19 6.14 0.00
N ASN A 200 -22.43 6.90 -0.81
CA ASN A 200 -21.01 7.07 -0.63
C ASN A 200 -20.73 8.09 0.48
N GLY A 201 -20.05 7.66 1.55
CA GLY A 201 -19.58 8.58 2.59
C GLY A 201 -18.42 9.47 2.13
N ASP A 202 -18.11 10.53 2.88
CA ASP A 202 -17.13 11.57 2.53
C ASP A 202 -15.75 11.02 2.11
N SER A 203 -15.27 9.99 2.81
CA SER A 203 -13.99 9.34 2.50
C SER A 203 -14.00 8.65 1.12
N ALA A 204 -15.11 7.99 0.78
CA ALA A 204 -15.27 7.37 -0.53
C ALA A 204 -15.34 8.43 -1.63
N LEU A 205 -16.11 9.50 -1.40
CA LEU A 205 -16.25 10.62 -2.33
C LEU A 205 -14.91 11.31 -2.61
N LYS A 206 -14.08 11.55 -1.58
CA LYS A 206 -12.72 12.09 -1.74
C LYS A 206 -11.89 11.20 -2.67
N HIS A 207 -11.95 9.88 -2.48
CA HIS A 207 -11.18 8.98 -3.31
C HIS A 207 -11.66 8.92 -4.77
N LEU A 208 -12.98 9.00 -4.99
CA LEU A 208 -13.59 9.04 -6.32
C LEU A 208 -13.22 10.32 -7.06
N LYS A 209 -13.30 11.50 -6.41
CA LYS A 209 -12.91 12.78 -7.02
C LYS A 209 -11.45 12.77 -7.50
N GLN A 210 -10.54 12.24 -6.66
CA GLN A 210 -9.13 12.09 -7.04
C GLN A 210 -8.94 11.16 -8.24
N GLN A 211 -9.65 10.02 -8.28
CA GLN A 211 -9.56 9.07 -9.38
C GLN A 211 -10.16 9.64 -10.68
N SER A 212 -11.28 10.34 -10.57
CA SER A 212 -11.95 11.02 -11.69
C SER A 212 -11.04 12.08 -12.31
N SER A 213 -10.36 12.88 -11.48
CA SER A 213 -9.43 13.89 -11.97
C SER A 213 -8.21 13.27 -12.65
N ILE A 214 -7.62 12.22 -12.08
CA ILE A 214 -6.51 11.50 -12.74
C ILE A 214 -6.93 10.97 -14.12
N LEU A 215 -8.11 10.34 -14.22
CA LEU A 215 -8.61 9.86 -15.50
C LEU A 215 -8.89 11.00 -16.50
N GLY A 216 -9.47 12.12 -16.03
CA GLY A 216 -9.73 13.29 -16.88
C GLY A 216 -8.44 13.87 -17.45
N HIS A 217 -7.37 13.94 -16.64
CA HIS A 217 -6.05 14.34 -17.10
C HIS A 217 -5.45 13.35 -18.10
N MET A 218 -5.58 12.05 -17.84
CA MET A 218 -5.12 11.02 -18.79
C MET A 218 -5.84 11.11 -20.14
N GLU A 219 -7.14 11.40 -20.13
CA GLU A 219 -7.94 11.60 -21.35
C GLU A 219 -7.50 12.87 -22.10
N ALA A 220 -7.38 14.00 -21.39
CA ALA A 220 -6.93 15.27 -21.97
C ALA A 220 -5.53 15.19 -22.60
N LEU A 221 -4.65 14.35 -22.03
CA LEU A 221 -3.30 14.10 -22.54
C LEU A 221 -3.24 13.01 -23.63
N GLY A 222 -4.36 12.39 -24.01
CA GLY A 222 -4.39 11.30 -24.99
C GLY A 222 -3.72 9.99 -24.52
N LEU A 223 -3.55 9.84 -23.21
CA LEU A 223 -2.97 8.66 -22.57
C LEU A 223 -4.02 7.59 -22.27
N LEU A 224 -5.27 7.99 -22.03
CA LEU A 224 -6.38 7.07 -21.77
C LEU A 224 -6.94 6.52 -23.09
N GLY A 225 -6.39 5.39 -23.54
CA GLY A 225 -6.87 4.70 -24.74
C GLY A 225 -6.49 3.22 -24.74
N ARG A 226 -7.12 2.45 -25.63
CA ARG A 226 -6.72 1.06 -25.91
C ARG A 226 -5.38 1.00 -26.66
N GLY A 227 -4.88 -0.22 -26.88
CA GLY A 227 -3.57 -0.46 -27.51
C GLY A 227 -2.39 -0.05 -26.63
N ARG A 228 -2.59 0.03 -25.31
CA ARG A 228 -1.60 0.48 -24.32
C ARG A 228 -1.51 -0.50 -23.15
N SER A 229 -0.37 -0.47 -22.49
CA SER A 229 -0.13 -1.17 -21.22
C SER A 229 -0.12 -0.17 -20.07
N PHE A 230 -0.99 -0.35 -19.09
CA PHE A 230 -1.04 0.51 -17.91
C PHE A 230 -0.36 -0.17 -16.72
N VAL A 231 0.49 0.57 -16.01
CA VAL A 231 1.11 0.13 -14.76
C VAL A 231 0.65 1.01 -13.61
N GLU A 232 -0.15 0.46 -12.68
CA GLU A 232 -0.51 1.14 -11.44
C GLU A 232 0.55 0.88 -10.36
N PHE A 233 1.38 1.89 -10.10
CA PHE A 233 2.35 1.86 -9.01
C PHE A 233 1.68 2.18 -7.68
N GLY A 234 1.94 1.36 -6.66
CA GLY A 234 1.30 1.50 -5.36
C GLY A 234 -0.21 1.22 -5.44
N ALA A 235 -0.57 0.15 -6.16
CA ALA A 235 -1.95 -0.10 -6.55
C ALA A 235 -2.91 -0.31 -5.38
N GLY A 236 -2.44 -0.72 -4.20
CA GLY A 236 -3.30 -0.97 -3.04
C GLY A 236 -4.43 -1.94 -3.39
N ARG A 237 -5.67 -1.42 -3.44
CA ARG A 237 -6.86 -2.22 -3.80
C ARG A 237 -7.11 -2.38 -5.31
N GLY A 238 -6.35 -1.71 -6.17
CA GLY A 238 -6.48 -1.73 -7.64
C GLY A 238 -7.59 -0.83 -8.21
N LYS A 239 -7.98 0.20 -7.46
CA LYS A 239 -9.13 1.03 -7.85
C LYS A 239 -8.86 1.93 -9.04
N LEU A 240 -7.62 2.40 -9.25
CA LEU A 240 -7.34 3.25 -10.40
C LEU A 240 -7.39 2.43 -11.69
N SER A 241 -6.77 1.24 -11.70
CA SER A 241 -6.88 0.29 -12.82
C SER A 241 -8.33 -0.14 -13.11
N HIS A 242 -9.15 -0.34 -12.08
CA HIS A 242 -10.59 -0.59 -12.23
C HIS A 242 -11.29 0.52 -13.02
N TRP A 243 -11.03 1.78 -12.69
CA TRP A 243 -11.65 2.90 -13.39
C TRP A 243 -11.11 3.11 -14.81
N ILE A 244 -9.81 2.86 -15.03
CA ILE A 244 -9.22 2.84 -16.38
C ILE A 244 -9.93 1.79 -17.23
N HIS A 245 -10.14 0.59 -16.68
CA HIS A 245 -10.89 -0.46 -17.36
C HIS A 245 -12.33 -0.05 -17.67
N GLU A 246 -13.06 0.50 -16.69
CA GLU A 246 -14.45 0.92 -16.87
C GLU A 246 -14.58 2.02 -17.94
N ALA A 247 -13.68 3.00 -17.93
CA ALA A 247 -13.61 4.05 -18.94
C ALA A 247 -13.39 3.50 -20.36
N LEU A 248 -12.57 2.45 -20.50
CA LEU A 248 -12.24 1.83 -21.78
C LEU A 248 -13.18 0.68 -22.17
N LYS A 249 -14.14 0.32 -21.30
CA LYS A 249 -15.19 -0.66 -21.56
C LYS A 249 -16.35 -0.06 -22.35
N THR A 250 -16.66 1.22 -22.11
CA THR A 250 -17.81 1.92 -22.70
C THR A 250 -17.60 2.41 -24.13
N CYS A 251 -16.38 2.33 -24.68
CA CYS A 251 -16.11 2.68 -26.08
C CYS A 251 -16.53 1.53 -27.02
N GLU A 252 -17.80 1.49 -27.42
CA GLU A 252 -18.34 0.52 -28.39
C GLU A 252 -17.69 0.60 -29.79
N GLN A 253 -16.92 1.64 -30.08
CA GLN A 253 -16.31 1.91 -31.40
C GLN A 253 -15.01 1.15 -31.69
N LEU A 254 -14.51 0.32 -30.77
CA LEU A 254 -13.27 -0.45 -30.97
C LEU A 254 -13.47 -1.95 -30.66
N LYS A 255 -14.46 -2.56 -31.32
CA LYS A 255 -14.53 -4.04 -31.47
C LYS A 255 -13.43 -4.60 -32.38
N THR A 256 -12.57 -3.75 -32.92
CA THR A 256 -11.29 -4.12 -33.51
C THR A 256 -10.27 -4.30 -32.38
N CYS A 257 -9.88 -5.56 -32.16
CA CYS A 257 -8.84 -6.13 -31.30
C CYS A 257 -7.64 -5.25 -30.85
N GLU A 258 -7.87 -4.11 -30.21
CA GLU A 258 -6.81 -3.39 -29.52
C GLU A 258 -6.66 -3.95 -28.11
N HIS A 259 -5.50 -4.58 -27.86
CA HIS A 259 -5.17 -5.17 -26.57
C HIS A 259 -5.09 -4.10 -25.47
N LEU A 260 -5.68 -4.41 -24.31
CA LEU A 260 -5.53 -3.65 -23.07
C LEU A 260 -4.83 -4.54 -22.04
N GLN A 261 -3.74 -4.05 -21.47
CA GLN A 261 -3.06 -4.70 -20.35
C GLN A 261 -3.04 -3.79 -19.13
N LEU A 262 -3.41 -4.36 -17.98
CA LEU A 262 -3.47 -3.65 -16.70
C LEU A 262 -2.58 -4.39 -15.71
N VAL A 263 -1.45 -3.79 -15.36
CA VAL A 263 -0.48 -4.34 -14.41
C VAL A 263 -0.49 -3.53 -13.13
N LEU A 264 -0.61 -4.19 -11.99
CA LEU A 264 -0.76 -3.59 -10.68
C LEU A 264 0.44 -3.95 -9.81
N VAL A 265 1.23 -2.96 -9.42
CA VAL A 265 2.44 -3.13 -8.61
C VAL A 265 2.15 -2.76 -7.17
N GLU A 266 2.40 -3.69 -6.26
CA GLU A 266 2.19 -3.46 -4.82
C GLU A 266 3.12 -4.35 -3.99
N ARG A 267 3.80 -3.76 -3.00
CA ARG A 267 4.71 -4.48 -2.10
C ARG A 267 3.97 -5.44 -1.16
N CYS A 268 2.75 -5.09 -0.75
CA CYS A 268 2.01 -5.80 0.30
C CYS A 268 0.73 -6.49 -0.22
N SER A 269 0.37 -7.63 0.37
CA SER A 269 -0.94 -8.21 0.10
C SER A 269 -2.06 -7.33 0.67
N THR A 270 -2.96 -6.86 -0.19
CA THR A 270 -4.12 -6.07 0.20
C THR A 270 -5.39 -6.93 0.25
N ARG A 271 -6.32 -6.59 1.15
CA ARG A 271 -7.66 -7.19 1.20
C ARG A 271 -8.62 -6.39 0.33
N PHE A 272 -9.71 -7.02 -0.12
CA PHE A 272 -10.75 -6.38 -0.94
C PHE A 272 -10.20 -5.77 -2.23
N LYS A 273 -9.33 -6.53 -2.92
CA LYS A 273 -8.85 -6.21 -4.26
C LYS A 273 -10.04 -6.19 -5.21
N VAL A 274 -10.10 -5.19 -6.09
CA VAL A 274 -11.18 -5.08 -7.07
C VAL A 274 -10.86 -5.81 -8.37
N ASP A 275 -9.60 -6.19 -8.58
CA ASP A 275 -9.12 -6.90 -9.76
C ASP A 275 -9.96 -8.15 -10.07
N GLY A 276 -10.30 -8.93 -9.04
CA GLY A 276 -11.10 -10.16 -9.20
C GLY A 276 -12.57 -9.94 -9.60
N LYS A 277 -13.03 -8.68 -9.67
CA LYS A 277 -14.37 -8.34 -10.19
C LYS A 277 -14.39 -8.25 -11.72
N HIS A 278 -13.22 -8.19 -12.36
CA HIS A 278 -13.08 -8.14 -13.79
C HIS A 278 -12.71 -9.53 -14.29
N GLN A 279 -13.73 -10.31 -14.63
CA GLN A 279 -13.59 -11.59 -15.34
C GLN A 279 -14.13 -11.47 -16.78
N ASP A 280 -14.14 -10.25 -17.31
CA ASP A 280 -14.61 -9.98 -18.67
C ASP A 280 -13.61 -10.59 -19.69
N ASP A 281 -14.13 -11.22 -20.73
CA ASP A 281 -13.33 -11.82 -21.79
C ASP A 281 -12.51 -10.75 -22.54
N GLY A 282 -11.19 -10.72 -22.32
CA GLY A 282 -10.24 -9.99 -23.17
C GLY A 282 -9.34 -8.95 -22.49
N VAL A 283 -9.49 -8.68 -21.18
CA VAL A 283 -8.58 -7.78 -20.44
C VAL A 283 -7.80 -8.54 -19.37
N GLU A 284 -6.47 -8.45 -19.44
CA GLU A 284 -5.58 -9.12 -18.51
C GLU A 284 -5.22 -8.20 -17.34
N PHE A 285 -5.75 -8.50 -16.15
CA PHE A 285 -5.32 -7.88 -14.89
C PHE A 285 -4.22 -8.71 -14.24
N VAL A 286 -3.01 -8.15 -14.16
CA VAL A 286 -1.86 -8.82 -13.57
C VAL A 286 -1.36 -8.06 -12.37
N ARG A 287 -1.30 -8.71 -11.21
CA ARG A 287 -0.79 -8.08 -9.98
C ARG A 287 0.58 -8.62 -9.61
N LEU A 288 1.57 -7.74 -9.62
CA LEU A 288 2.94 -8.01 -9.21
C LEU A 288 3.11 -7.67 -7.74
N GLN A 289 3.38 -8.70 -6.92
CA GLN A 289 3.74 -8.49 -5.50
C GLN A 289 5.25 -8.29 -5.38
N VAL A 290 5.71 -7.04 -5.50
CA VAL A 290 7.13 -6.68 -5.48
C VAL A 290 7.29 -5.21 -5.06
N ASP A 291 8.42 -4.88 -4.43
CA ASP A 291 8.79 -3.48 -4.18
C ASP A 291 9.25 -2.84 -5.49
N ILE A 292 8.82 -1.59 -5.75
CA ILE A 292 9.22 -0.84 -6.95
C ILE A 292 10.74 -0.73 -7.01
N GLN A 293 11.42 -0.66 -5.86
CA GLN A 293 12.89 -0.64 -5.77
C GLN A 293 13.57 -1.80 -6.52
N HIS A 294 12.88 -2.94 -6.66
CA HIS A 294 13.43 -4.18 -7.22
C HIS A 294 12.73 -4.65 -8.49
N LEU A 295 11.85 -3.83 -9.06
CA LEU A 295 11.03 -4.20 -10.21
C LEU A 295 11.69 -3.81 -11.53
N ASP A 296 11.99 -4.79 -12.36
CA ASP A 296 12.41 -4.59 -13.75
C ASP A 296 11.23 -4.88 -14.70
N LEU A 297 10.65 -3.83 -15.28
CA LEU A 297 9.51 -3.96 -16.19
C LEU A 297 9.88 -4.71 -17.49
N SER A 298 11.15 -4.67 -17.91
CA SER A 298 11.59 -5.38 -19.13
C SER A 298 11.52 -6.90 -18.99
N LYS A 299 11.53 -7.40 -17.74
CA LYS A 299 11.44 -8.82 -17.38
C LYS A 299 10.02 -9.26 -17.02
N VAL A 300 9.03 -8.37 -17.07
CA VAL A 300 7.62 -8.71 -16.84
C VAL A 300 7.07 -9.41 -18.10
N PRO A 301 6.65 -10.69 -18.02
CA PRO A 301 6.27 -11.48 -19.21
C PRO A 301 5.19 -10.83 -20.06
N GLN A 302 4.23 -10.14 -19.42
CA GLN A 302 3.12 -9.47 -20.08
C GLN A 302 3.58 -8.41 -21.08
N PHE A 303 4.62 -7.63 -20.73
CA PHE A 303 5.12 -6.55 -21.58
C PHE A 303 6.01 -7.07 -22.71
N GLN A 304 6.72 -8.17 -22.48
CA GLN A 304 7.56 -8.81 -23.50
C GLN A 304 6.74 -9.34 -24.68
N GLN A 305 5.53 -9.84 -24.41
CA GLN A 305 4.66 -10.44 -25.42
C GLN A 305 4.01 -9.42 -26.36
N LYS A 306 3.52 -8.30 -25.82
CA LYS A 306 2.68 -7.36 -26.59
C LYS A 306 3.37 -6.07 -27.01
N LYS A 307 4.48 -5.67 -26.34
CA LYS A 307 5.26 -4.45 -26.63
C LYS A 307 4.42 -3.20 -26.90
N LEU A 308 3.33 -3.02 -26.15
CA LEU A 308 2.46 -1.85 -26.26
C LEU A 308 3.11 -0.63 -25.59
N PRO A 309 2.80 0.60 -26.03
CA PRO A 309 3.16 1.81 -25.30
C PRO A 309 2.76 1.73 -23.82
N LEU A 310 3.69 2.07 -22.94
CA LEU A 310 3.54 1.95 -21.51
C LEU A 310 3.06 3.27 -20.89
N VAL A 311 2.05 3.19 -20.02
CA VAL A 311 1.55 4.32 -19.25
C VAL A 311 1.63 3.98 -17.76
N GLY A 312 2.52 4.67 -17.04
CA GLY A 312 2.62 4.58 -15.60
C GLY A 312 1.58 5.48 -14.91
N VAL A 313 0.84 4.94 -13.95
CA VAL A 313 -0.15 5.68 -13.16
C VAL A 313 0.06 5.43 -11.67
N GLY A 314 -0.20 6.44 -10.85
CA GLY A 314 -0.05 6.35 -9.41
C GLY A 314 -0.91 7.39 -8.70
N LYS A 315 -1.57 6.99 -7.61
CA LYS A 315 -2.42 7.89 -6.81
C LYS A 315 -1.76 8.33 -5.50
N HIS A 316 -1.20 7.37 -4.77
CA HIS A 316 -0.57 7.59 -3.46
C HIS A 316 0.93 7.31 -3.52
N LEU A 317 1.53 7.64 -4.66
CA LEU A 317 2.95 7.46 -4.87
C LEU A 317 3.66 8.72 -4.36
N CYS A 318 4.29 8.60 -3.18
CA CYS A 318 4.88 9.74 -2.48
C CYS A 318 6.25 9.41 -1.89
N GLY A 319 7.05 10.47 -1.64
CA GLY A 319 8.43 10.34 -1.19
C GLY A 319 9.27 9.57 -2.20
N ALA A 320 10.19 8.74 -1.71
CA ALA A 320 11.08 7.94 -2.54
C ALA A 320 10.34 7.05 -3.57
N ALA A 321 9.09 6.65 -3.29
CA ALA A 321 8.34 5.80 -4.22
C ALA A 321 8.11 6.48 -5.59
N THR A 322 8.06 7.81 -5.63
CA THR A 322 7.95 8.57 -6.88
C THR A 322 9.22 8.42 -7.72
N ASP A 323 10.39 8.64 -7.12
CA ASP A 323 11.68 8.46 -7.79
C ASP A 323 11.87 7.02 -8.26
N LEU A 324 11.56 6.04 -7.40
CA LEU A 324 11.64 4.63 -7.74
C LEU A 324 10.78 4.28 -8.96
N ALA A 325 9.55 4.81 -9.06
CA ALA A 325 8.68 4.52 -10.20
C ALA A 325 9.13 5.24 -11.48
N LEU A 326 9.65 6.46 -11.37
CA LEU A 326 10.20 7.18 -12.52
C LEU A 326 11.41 6.45 -13.09
N ARG A 327 12.34 5.99 -12.25
CA ARG A 327 13.46 5.15 -12.71
C ARG A 327 12.97 3.84 -13.32
N CYS A 328 12.02 3.18 -12.66
CA CYS A 328 11.39 1.95 -13.18
C CYS A 328 10.76 2.12 -14.57
N LEU A 329 10.24 3.31 -14.89
CA LEU A 329 9.63 3.62 -16.19
C LEU A 329 10.62 4.12 -17.24
N LEU A 330 11.61 4.92 -16.84
CA LEU A 330 12.46 5.70 -17.75
C LEU A 330 13.85 5.08 -17.96
N GLU A 331 14.41 4.43 -16.94
CA GLU A 331 15.73 3.83 -17.01
C GLU A 331 15.58 2.41 -17.56
N THR A 332 16.00 2.21 -18.81
CA THR A 332 16.23 0.86 -19.33
C THR A 332 17.60 0.39 -18.82
N PRO A 333 17.68 -0.77 -18.15
CA PRO A 333 18.98 -1.28 -17.74
C PRO A 333 19.78 -1.67 -18.98
N GLU A 334 20.77 -0.85 -19.32
CA GLU A 334 21.91 -1.34 -20.09
C GLU A 334 22.49 -2.57 -19.35
N PRO A 335 22.86 -3.65 -20.04
CA PRO A 335 23.36 -4.86 -19.41
C PRO A 335 24.66 -4.57 -18.66
N ARG A 336 24.54 -4.22 -17.37
CA ARG A 336 25.69 -4.15 -16.46
C ARG A 336 26.02 -5.58 -16.05
N GLU A 337 27.19 -6.04 -16.46
CA GLU A 337 27.79 -7.28 -15.95
C GLU A 337 27.80 -7.20 -14.41
N THR A 338 27.17 -8.18 -13.78
CA THR A 338 26.91 -8.16 -12.34
C THR A 338 28.09 -8.77 -11.60
N GLU A 339 28.98 -7.93 -11.06
CA GLU A 339 29.69 -8.33 -9.85
C GLU A 339 28.77 -8.12 -8.64
N PRO A 340 28.59 -9.13 -7.76
CA PRO A 340 27.75 -8.98 -6.60
C PRO A 340 28.38 -8.00 -5.59
N PRO A 341 27.59 -7.06 -5.03
CA PRO A 341 28.12 -6.13 -4.04
C PRO A 341 28.60 -6.88 -2.78
N PRO A 342 29.72 -6.46 -2.16
CA PRO A 342 30.28 -7.17 -1.02
C PRO A 342 29.32 -7.16 0.17
N LYS A 343 29.13 -8.34 0.77
CA LYS A 343 28.28 -8.54 1.95
C LYS A 343 28.77 -7.65 3.09
N ARG A 344 27.88 -6.79 3.61
CA ARG A 344 28.09 -5.97 4.81
C ARG A 344 28.45 -6.88 5.99
N LEU A 345 29.69 -6.79 6.48
CA LEU A 345 30.14 -7.46 7.70
C LEU A 345 29.37 -6.87 8.91
N LYS A 346 28.87 -7.75 9.79
CA LYS A 346 28.23 -7.36 11.05
C LYS A 346 29.25 -6.64 11.95
N PRO A 347 28.89 -5.57 12.66
CA PRO A 347 29.75 -5.02 13.70
C PRO A 347 29.87 -6.04 14.84
N SER A 348 31.10 -6.44 15.18
CA SER A 348 31.41 -7.17 16.40
C SER A 348 31.24 -6.26 17.62
N GLU A 349 30.63 -6.77 18.69
CA GLU A 349 30.53 -6.11 19.99
C GLU A 349 31.92 -5.79 20.56
N PRO A 350 32.14 -4.64 21.21
CA PRO A 350 33.42 -4.35 21.85
C PRO A 350 33.57 -5.14 23.15
N ALA A 351 34.65 -5.91 23.25
CA ALA A 351 35.08 -6.56 24.48
C ALA A 351 35.60 -5.52 25.48
N ALA A 352 35.41 -5.83 26.76
CA ALA A 352 35.75 -5.00 27.90
C ALA A 352 37.26 -4.90 28.17
N GLY A 353 37.66 -3.73 28.66
CA GLY A 353 38.82 -3.55 29.56
C GLY A 353 40.09 -3.05 28.88
N GLU A 354 40.48 -1.81 29.18
CA GLU A 354 41.76 -1.51 29.86
C GLU A 354 41.88 -0.01 30.20
N SER A 355 42.32 0.25 31.44
CA SER A 355 42.50 1.56 32.07
C SER A 355 43.84 2.20 31.67
N PRO A 356 44.01 3.53 31.84
CA PRO A 356 45.03 4.29 31.14
C PRO A 356 46.37 4.33 31.89
N SER A 357 47.49 4.27 31.16
CA SER A 357 48.78 4.74 31.66
C SER A 357 49.45 5.72 30.69
N LEU A 358 49.44 6.97 31.14
CA LEU A 358 50.48 8.00 31.10
C LEU A 358 51.36 8.14 29.84
N SER A 359 51.21 9.31 29.23
CA SER A 359 52.12 9.97 28.30
C SER A 359 53.53 10.16 28.86
N PRO A 360 54.48 10.52 27.99
CA PRO A 360 55.04 11.87 28.15
C PRO A 360 55.05 12.68 26.85
N ARG A 361 54.72 13.96 27.02
CA ARG A 361 54.93 15.03 26.05
C ARG A 361 56.36 15.58 26.18
N SER A 362 57.00 15.81 25.04
CA SER A 362 57.86 16.98 24.73
C SER A 362 58.20 16.87 23.23
N GLY A 363 58.05 17.85 22.34
CA GLY A 363 57.96 19.29 22.49
C GLY A 363 59.25 19.93 21.97
N SER A 364 59.35 20.24 20.66
CA SER A 364 60.24 21.28 20.10
C SER A 364 60.22 21.36 18.56
N GLY A 365 60.18 22.58 18.02
CA GLY A 365 60.65 22.93 16.66
C GLY A 365 59.56 23.47 15.73
N SER A 366 59.17 24.75 15.77
CA SER A 366 59.77 25.92 15.08
C SER A 366 60.03 25.72 13.57
N GLY A 367 59.34 26.50 12.72
CA GLY A 367 59.64 26.57 11.28
C GLY A 367 58.68 27.44 10.49
N SER A 368 59.07 28.69 10.29
CA SER A 368 58.39 29.77 9.55
C SER A 368 58.23 29.47 8.05
N GLY A 369 57.25 30.12 7.38
CA GLY A 369 57.22 30.17 5.92
C GLY A 369 55.97 30.82 5.32
N CYS A 370 56.01 32.13 5.12
CA CYS A 370 55.07 32.90 4.28
C CYS A 370 55.11 32.43 2.82
N GLY A 371 53.94 32.40 2.16
CA GLY A 371 53.83 32.26 0.71
C GLY A 371 52.46 32.69 0.20
N ARG A 372 52.39 33.91 -0.34
CA ARG A 372 51.26 34.46 -1.10
C ARG A 372 51.19 33.83 -2.50
N GLY A 373 49.98 33.78 -3.07
CA GLY A 373 49.72 33.58 -4.50
C GLY A 373 48.27 33.11 -4.72
N SER A 374 47.30 34.03 -4.80
CA SER A 374 46.82 34.70 -6.03
C SER A 374 46.04 33.78 -6.97
N LEU A 375 44.71 34.01 -6.97
CA LEU A 375 43.78 34.12 -8.11
C LEU A 375 44.14 33.39 -9.41
N LEU A 376 43.19 32.60 -9.92
CA LEU A 376 42.77 32.60 -11.33
C LEU A 376 41.51 31.72 -11.50
N SER A 377 40.39 32.38 -11.78
CA SER A 377 39.32 31.85 -12.64
C SER A 377 39.69 32.14 -14.12
N PRO A 378 38.89 31.78 -15.14
CA PRO A 378 38.04 30.61 -15.44
C PRO A 378 38.59 29.95 -16.76
N PRO A 379 37.87 29.43 -17.79
CA PRO A 379 36.67 30.00 -18.46
C PRO A 379 35.56 29.02 -18.90
N LEU A 380 34.40 29.66 -19.16
CA LEU A 380 33.27 29.43 -20.09
C LEU A 380 32.51 28.09 -20.08
#